data_AF-A0A1M2VSK6-F1
#
_entry.id   AF-A0A1M2VSK6-F1
#
_cell.length_a   1.000
_cell.length_b   1.000
_cell.length_c   1.000
_cell.angle_alpha   90.00
_cell.angle_beta   90.00
_cell.angle_gamma   90.00
#
_symmetry.space_group_name_H-M   'P 1'
#
loop_
_entity.id
_entity.type
_entity.pdbx_description
1 polymer ?
#
loop_
_entity_poly.entity_id
_entity_poly.type
_entity_poly.pdbx_seq_one_letter_code
_entity_poly.pdbx_strand_id
1 'polypeptide(L)'
;MPPPPPADHPSFRLCMLERPFKVVQLKPDEAIPETYMRMLTERAPAEGRFISLTRTNEEVSIVLECSNAEETDAVWRCIKIAGPMDFGRLRAILSKRLSISIGNTDYVLVPKESADGAVDALTQDGWEFVQGNQQ
;
A
#
# COMPACT_ATOMS: atom_id res chain seq x y z
N MET A 1 20.86 -15.06 15.35
CA MET A 1 20.12 -14.45 14.22
C MET A 1 20.19 -15.45 13.08
N PRO A 2 19.07 -15.91 12.52
CA PRO A 2 19.12 -16.76 11.32
C PRO A 2 19.77 -15.99 10.16
N PRO A 3 20.45 -16.68 9.22
CA PRO A 3 21.00 -16.04 8.03
C PRO A 3 19.87 -15.40 7.20
N PRO A 4 20.13 -14.26 6.52
CA PRO A 4 19.16 -13.66 5.62
C PRO A 4 18.74 -14.68 4.54
N PRO A 5 17.47 -14.68 4.11
CA PRO A 5 17.02 -15.58 3.06
C PRO A 5 17.85 -15.39 1.78
N PRO A 6 18.04 -16.46 0.98
CA PRO A 6 18.66 -16.35 -0.34
C PRO A 6 17.92 -15.33 -1.23
N ALA A 7 18.62 -14.73 -2.21
CA ALA A 7 18.06 -13.67 -3.07
C ALA A 7 16.86 -14.12 -3.92
N ASP A 8 16.73 -15.43 -4.18
CA ASP A 8 15.62 -16.06 -4.90
C ASP A 8 14.44 -16.45 -3.97
N HIS A 9 14.51 -16.10 -2.69
CA HIS A 9 13.44 -16.40 -1.74
C HIS A 9 12.17 -15.62 -2.07
N PRO A 10 10.97 -16.24 -2.02
CA PRO A 10 9.70 -15.57 -2.35
C PRO A 10 9.40 -14.32 -1.52
N SER A 11 10.07 -14.14 -0.38
CA SER A 11 9.95 -12.93 0.44
C SER A 11 10.47 -11.67 -0.25
N PHE A 12 11.35 -11.78 -1.27
CA PHE A 12 11.85 -10.63 -2.04
C PHE A 12 10.95 -10.20 -3.20
N ARG A 13 9.74 -10.78 -3.30
CA ARG A 13 8.79 -10.45 -4.36
C ARG A 13 7.87 -9.30 -3.96
N LEU A 14 7.86 -8.28 -4.81
CA LEU A 14 7.02 -7.10 -4.71
C LEU A 14 6.03 -7.07 -5.87
N CYS A 15 4.84 -6.55 -5.63
CA CYS A 15 3.86 -6.29 -6.68
C CYS A 15 3.42 -4.83 -6.62
N MET A 16 3.61 -4.10 -7.72
CA MET A 16 3.04 -2.77 -7.86
C MET A 16 1.57 -2.91 -8.27
N LEU A 17 0.66 -2.44 -7.44
CA LEU A 17 -0.76 -2.45 -7.76
C LEU A 17 -1.05 -1.47 -8.92
N GLU A 18 -1.91 -1.90 -9.83
CA GLU A 18 -2.20 -1.18 -11.09
C GLU A 18 -2.88 0.16 -10.81
N ARG A 19 -3.86 0.16 -9.90
CA ARG A 19 -4.68 1.33 -9.61
C ARG A 19 -3.98 2.25 -8.59
N PRO A 20 -4.16 3.57 -8.72
CA PRO A 20 -3.63 4.50 -7.75
C PRO A 20 -4.48 4.50 -6.47
N PHE A 21 -3.91 5.07 -5.42
CA PHE A 21 -4.50 5.16 -4.10
C PHE A 21 -4.68 6.63 -3.72
N LYS A 22 -5.71 6.89 -2.92
CA LYS A 22 -5.86 8.16 -2.21
C LYS A 22 -5.83 7.94 -0.70
N VAL A 23 -5.33 8.94 -0.01
CA VAL A 23 -5.28 9.01 1.45
C VAL A 23 -6.07 10.23 1.88
N VAL A 24 -7.07 10.00 2.73
CA VAL A 24 -7.93 11.05 3.30
C VAL A 24 -7.69 11.08 4.80
N GLN A 25 -7.40 12.27 5.31
CA GLN A 25 -7.16 12.52 6.73
C GLN A 25 -8.31 13.37 7.27
N LEU A 26 -9.00 12.86 8.29
CA LEU A 26 -10.06 13.57 9.01
C LEU A 26 -9.59 13.87 10.44
N LYS A 27 -10.22 14.85 11.09
CA LYS A 27 -9.95 15.13 12.50
C LYS A 27 -10.43 13.99 13.41
N PRO A 28 -9.87 13.84 14.63
CA PRO A 28 -10.25 12.76 15.55
C PRO A 28 -11.75 12.73 15.89
N ASP A 29 -12.39 13.90 15.97
CA ASP A 29 -13.79 14.10 16.30
C ASP A 29 -14.70 14.20 15.06
N GLU A 30 -14.12 14.19 13.86
CA GLU A 30 -14.87 14.26 12.63
C GLU A 30 -15.61 12.93 12.37
N ALA A 31 -16.86 13.07 11.95
CA ALA A 31 -17.68 11.93 11.55
C ALA A 31 -17.10 11.33 10.26
N ILE A 32 -16.98 10.01 10.21
CA ILE A 32 -16.57 9.33 8.98
C ILE A 32 -17.71 9.44 7.97
N PRO A 33 -17.48 9.99 6.76
CA PRO A 33 -18.51 10.07 5.73
C PRO A 33 -19.15 8.70 5.42
N GLU A 34 -20.47 8.68 5.28
CA GLU A 34 -21.24 7.45 5.03
C GLU A 34 -20.74 6.67 3.81
N THR A 35 -20.23 7.36 2.79
CA THR A 35 -19.63 6.73 1.61
C THR A 35 -18.53 5.74 1.96
N TYR A 36 -17.62 6.08 2.88
CA TYR A 36 -16.56 5.17 3.30
C TYR A 36 -17.09 4.01 4.15
N MET A 37 -18.10 4.27 4.98
CA MET A 37 -18.77 3.22 5.77
C MET A 37 -19.49 2.22 4.85
N ARG A 38 -20.13 2.70 3.78
CA ARG A 38 -20.75 1.84 2.77
C ARG A 38 -19.72 0.98 2.05
N MET A 39 -18.58 1.54 1.66
CA MET A 39 -17.48 0.76 1.05
C MET A 39 -16.99 -0.39 1.94
N LEU A 40 -17.00 -0.22 3.27
CA LEU A 40 -16.62 -1.27 4.23
C LEU A 40 -17.70 -2.34 4.44
N THR A 41 -18.97 -2.01 4.24
CA THR A 41 -20.12 -2.85 4.64
C THR A 41 -20.87 -3.48 3.47
N GLU A 42 -20.77 -2.92 2.27
CA GLU A 42 -21.31 -3.51 1.05
C GLU A 42 -20.49 -4.74 0.64
N ARG A 43 -21.16 -5.81 0.20
CA ARG A 43 -20.49 -7.02 -0.31
C ARG A 43 -19.75 -6.67 -1.60
N ALA A 44 -18.41 -6.62 -1.50
CA ALA A 44 -17.41 -6.51 -2.57
C ALA A 44 -17.85 -5.72 -3.81
N PRO A 45 -17.39 -4.47 -4.00
CA PRO A 45 -17.72 -3.74 -5.21
C PRO A 45 -17.10 -4.42 -6.43
N ALA A 46 -17.74 -4.26 -7.59
CA ALA A 46 -17.17 -4.67 -8.88
C ALA A 46 -15.84 -3.95 -9.19
N GLU A 47 -15.54 -2.84 -8.49
CA GLU A 47 -14.33 -2.03 -8.64
C GLU A 47 -13.88 -1.43 -7.28
N GLY A 48 -12.57 -1.43 -7.00
CA GLY A 48 -11.97 -0.90 -5.77
C GLY A 48 -11.88 -1.96 -4.67
N ARG A 49 -10.80 -2.74 -4.65
CA ARG A 49 -10.65 -3.94 -3.79
C ARG A 49 -9.99 -3.66 -2.45
N PHE A 50 -9.54 -2.42 -2.19
CA PHE A 50 -8.81 -2.09 -0.97
C PHE A 50 -9.34 -0.83 -0.29
N ILE A 51 -9.66 -0.97 0.99
CA ILE A 51 -9.91 0.13 1.92
C ILE A 51 -9.25 -0.19 3.27
N SER A 52 -8.52 0.76 3.82
CA SER A 52 -7.99 0.73 5.18
C SER A 52 -8.48 1.97 5.91
N LEU A 53 -9.14 1.77 7.05
CA LEU A 53 -9.62 2.84 7.91
C LEU A 53 -8.98 2.67 9.27
N THR A 54 -8.21 3.67 9.68
CA THR A 54 -7.53 3.70 10.98
C THR A 54 -7.95 4.95 11.73
N ARG A 55 -8.60 4.78 12.88
CA ARG A 55 -8.92 5.88 13.80
C ARG A 55 -7.95 5.83 14.98
N THR A 56 -7.33 6.95 15.26
CA THR A 56 -6.50 7.18 16.44
C THR A 56 -7.10 8.33 17.25
N ASN A 57 -6.45 8.70 18.36
CA ASN A 57 -6.82 9.91 19.11
C ASN A 57 -6.37 11.20 18.40
N GLU A 58 -5.55 11.09 17.36
CA GLU A 58 -4.96 12.21 16.63
C GLU A 58 -5.69 12.48 15.31
N GLU A 59 -6.26 11.46 14.68
CA GLU A 59 -6.92 11.57 13.38
C GLU A 59 -7.73 10.32 13.01
N VAL A 60 -8.45 10.42 11.89
CA VAL A 60 -8.89 9.27 11.12
C VAL A 60 -8.19 9.27 9.76
N SER A 61 -7.41 8.24 9.51
CA SER A 61 -6.75 8.01 8.22
C SER A 61 -7.51 6.97 7.41
N ILE A 62 -7.89 7.33 6.19
CA ILE A 62 -8.61 6.48 5.24
C ILE A 62 -7.76 6.32 3.99
N VAL A 63 -7.32 5.10 3.71
CA VAL A 63 -6.56 4.74 2.52
C VAL A 63 -7.43 3.90 1.62
N LEU A 64 -7.55 4.28 0.36
CA LEU A 64 -8.40 3.54 -0.57
C LEU A 64 -7.79 3.44 -1.97
N GLU A 65 -8.02 2.30 -2.61
CA GLU A 65 -7.74 2.10 -4.03
C GLU A 65 -8.81 2.81 -4.85
N CYS A 66 -8.38 3.66 -5.79
CA CYS A 66 -9.29 4.40 -6.66
C CYS A 66 -9.79 3.49 -7.79
N SER A 67 -11.03 3.71 -8.26
CA SER A 67 -11.56 2.92 -9.37
C SER A 67 -10.96 3.36 -10.70
N ASN A 68 -10.63 4.65 -10.84
CA ASN A 68 -10.04 5.25 -12.04
C ASN A 68 -8.62 5.78 -11.78
N ALA A 69 -7.74 5.61 -12.77
CA ALA A 69 -6.38 6.14 -12.76
C ALA A 69 -6.30 7.68 -12.88
N GLU A 70 -7.38 8.30 -13.36
CA GLU A 70 -7.47 9.76 -13.59
C GLU A 70 -8.09 10.54 -12.42
N GLU A 71 -8.41 9.89 -11.29
CA GLU A 71 -8.78 10.62 -10.07
C GLU A 71 -7.64 11.56 -9.67
N THR A 72 -7.89 12.87 -9.70
CA THR A 72 -6.86 13.92 -9.45
C THR A 72 -6.21 13.80 -8.08
N ASP A 73 -6.96 13.28 -7.11
CA ASP A 73 -6.53 13.17 -5.72
C ASP A 73 -5.86 11.80 -5.43
N ALA A 74 -5.78 10.93 -6.43
CA ALA A 74 -5.13 9.62 -6.36
C ALA A 74 -3.61 9.74 -6.58
N VAL A 75 -2.95 10.40 -5.63
CA VAL A 75 -1.53 10.78 -5.70
C VAL A 75 -0.57 9.69 -5.19
N TRP A 76 -1.05 8.49 -4.89
CA TRP A 76 -0.24 7.39 -4.38
C TRP A 76 -0.25 6.17 -5.30
N ARG A 77 0.87 5.44 -5.33
CA ARG A 77 0.96 4.07 -5.84
C ARG A 77 1.23 3.13 -4.67
N CYS A 78 0.80 1.87 -4.79
CA CYS A 78 0.89 0.90 -3.70
C CYS A 78 1.71 -0.31 -4.12
N ILE A 79 2.69 -0.67 -3.29
CA ILE A 79 3.53 -1.85 -3.42
C ILE A 79 3.04 -2.87 -2.39
N LYS A 80 2.55 -4.03 -2.85
CA LYS A 80 2.19 -5.18 -2.02
C LYS A 80 3.40 -6.10 -1.86
N ILE A 81 3.69 -6.52 -0.63
CA ILE A 81 4.79 -7.42 -0.30
C ILE A 81 4.22 -8.83 -0.08
N ALA A 82 4.76 -9.83 -0.79
CA ALA A 82 4.14 -11.14 -0.92
C ALA A 82 4.32 -12.10 0.28
N GLY A 83 4.99 -11.69 1.38
CA GLY A 83 5.24 -12.60 2.50
C GLY A 83 5.65 -11.92 3.81
N PRO A 84 5.73 -12.69 4.91
CA PRO A 84 6.15 -12.20 6.21
C PRO A 84 7.64 -11.82 6.14
N MET A 85 7.91 -10.55 5.93
CA MET A 85 9.24 -10.04 5.62
C MET A 85 9.67 -8.98 6.62
N ASP A 86 10.97 -8.79 6.77
CA ASP A 86 11.53 -7.75 7.63
C ASP A 86 11.27 -6.37 7.02
N PHE A 87 10.17 -5.76 7.49
CA PHE A 87 9.73 -4.43 7.11
C PHE A 87 10.84 -3.38 7.26
N GLY A 88 11.82 -3.60 8.15
CA GLY A 88 12.93 -2.69 8.40
C GLY A 88 13.79 -2.37 7.16
N ARG A 89 13.98 -3.32 6.24
CA ARG A 89 14.83 -3.12 5.05
C ARG A 89 14.18 -2.21 4.02
N LEU A 90 12.90 -2.42 3.73
CA LEU A 90 12.11 -1.53 2.87
C LEU A 90 12.07 -0.10 3.42
N ARG A 91 12.01 0.03 4.75
CA ARG A 91 11.98 1.32 5.42
C ARG A 91 13.24 2.14 5.24
N ALA A 92 14.39 1.49 5.03
CA ALA A 92 15.66 2.18 4.80
C ALA A 92 15.78 2.73 3.37
N ILE A 93 15.13 2.08 2.40
CA ILE A 93 15.26 2.40 0.97
C ILE A 93 14.32 3.53 0.55
N LEU A 94 13.08 3.53 1.05
CA LEU A 94 12.03 4.45 0.59
C LEU A 94 11.88 5.66 1.51
N SER A 95 12.39 6.84 1.16
CA SER A 95 12.40 8.00 2.08
C SER A 95 11.02 8.58 2.46
N LYS A 96 10.02 8.52 1.57
CA LYS A 96 8.64 9.00 1.82
C LYS A 96 7.64 7.89 1.49
N ARG A 97 6.92 7.43 2.52
CA ARG A 97 5.96 6.33 2.37
C ARG A 97 4.90 6.33 3.47
N LEU A 98 3.76 5.71 3.18
CA LEU A 98 2.81 5.21 4.18
C LEU A 98 2.84 3.69 4.16
N SER A 99 2.63 3.06 5.32
CA SER A 99 2.81 1.62 5.49
C SER A 99 1.63 1.03 6.24
N ILE A 100 1.04 -0.01 5.66
CA ILE A 100 -0.13 -0.68 6.20
C ILE A 100 0.19 -2.18 6.29
N SER A 101 0.23 -2.70 7.51
CA SER A 101 0.49 -4.10 7.80
C SER A 101 -0.82 -4.78 8.22
N ILE A 102 -1.28 -5.77 7.44
CA ILE A 102 -2.52 -6.51 7.71
C ILE A 102 -2.22 -8.01 7.68
N GLY A 103 -2.33 -8.66 8.85
CA GLY A 103 -1.96 -10.06 9.01
C GLY A 103 -0.48 -10.28 8.66
N ASN A 104 -0.21 -11.05 7.61
CA ASN A 104 1.14 -11.35 7.12
C ASN A 104 1.49 -10.61 5.82
N THR A 105 0.70 -9.60 5.44
CA THR A 105 0.89 -8.84 4.20
C THR A 105 1.08 -7.37 4.51
N ASP A 106 2.12 -6.81 3.93
CA ASP A 106 2.44 -5.39 4.04
C ASP A 106 2.17 -4.67 2.71
N TYR A 107 1.61 -3.47 2.83
CA TYR A 107 1.35 -2.55 1.74
C TYR A 107 2.12 -1.27 2.00
N VAL A 108 2.88 -0.83 1.01
CA VAL A 108 3.66 0.40 1.08
C VAL A 108 3.17 1.37 0.01
N LEU A 109 2.62 2.50 0.43
CA LEU A 109 2.23 3.57 -0.45
C LEU A 109 3.42 4.50 -0.68
N VAL A 110 3.69 4.80 -1.94
CA VAL A 110 4.69 5.77 -2.39
C VAL A 110 4.01 6.87 -3.22
N PRO A 111 4.48 8.12 -3.18
CA PRO A 111 3.94 9.17 -4.04
C PRO A 111 4.04 8.76 -5.52
N LYS A 112 3.01 9.05 -6.30
CA LYS A 112 2.90 8.63 -7.72
C LYS A 112 4.09 9.13 -8.54
N GLU A 113 4.56 10.34 -8.27
CA GLU A 113 5.73 10.96 -8.89
C GLU A 113 7.06 10.31 -8.51
N SER A 114 7.09 9.54 -7.41
CA SER A 114 8.28 8.83 -6.93
C SER A 114 8.21 7.32 -7.19
N ALA A 115 7.14 6.83 -7.84
CA ALA A 115 6.90 5.41 -7.99
C ALA A 115 7.99 4.71 -8.81
N ASP A 116 8.41 5.29 -9.93
CA ASP A 116 9.47 4.72 -10.77
C ASP A 116 10.81 4.68 -10.04
N GLY A 117 11.17 5.77 -9.36
CA GLY A 117 12.38 5.82 -8.52
C GLY A 117 12.35 4.82 -7.36
N ALA A 118 11.18 4.55 -6.79
CA ALA A 118 11.01 3.51 -5.77
C ALA A 118 11.25 2.11 -6.36
N VAL A 119 10.71 1.82 -7.55
CA VAL A 119 10.95 0.55 -8.26
C VAL A 119 12.43 0.37 -8.57
N ASP A 120 13.09 1.40 -9.08
CA ASP A 120 14.51 1.37 -9.39
C ASP A 120 15.37 1.11 -8.15
N ALA A 121 15.13 1.86 -7.07
CA ALA A 121 15.88 1.72 -5.82
C ALA A 121 15.72 0.33 -5.19
N LEU A 122 14.49 -0.21 -5.20
CA LEU A 122 14.21 -1.55 -4.69
C LEU A 122 14.83 -2.62 -5.60
N THR A 123 14.77 -2.46 -6.91
CA THR A 123 15.41 -3.40 -7.85
C THR A 123 16.93 -3.42 -7.68
N GLN A 124 17.57 -2.26 -7.49
CA GLN A 124 19.01 -2.14 -7.20
C GLN A 124 19.40 -2.79 -5.88
N ASP A 125 18.52 -2.75 -4.88
CA ASP A 125 18.71 -3.44 -3.60
C ASP A 125 18.47 -4.97 -3.71
N GLY A 126 17.99 -5.46 -4.87
CA GLY A 126 17.81 -6.89 -5.14
C GLY A 126 16.38 -7.41 -4.92
N TRP A 127 15.39 -6.52 -4.85
CA TRP A 127 13.98 -6.91 -4.85
C TRP A 127 13.51 -7.25 -6.28
N GLU A 128 12.58 -8.20 -6.38
CA GLU A 128 12.00 -8.62 -7.65
C GLU A 128 10.56 -8.12 -7.75
N PHE A 129 10.27 -7.30 -8.77
CA PHE A 129 8.89 -6.93 -9.08
C PHE A 129 8.24 -8.00 -9.95
N VAL A 130 7.27 -8.72 -9.39
CA VAL A 130 6.44 -9.67 -10.14
C VAL A 130 5.24 -8.94 -10.73
N GLN A 131 4.92 -9.21 -11.99
CA GLN A 131 3.65 -8.77 -12.58
C GLN A 131 2.53 -9.59 -11.93
N GLY A 132 1.92 -9.03 -10.89
CA GLY A 132 0.88 -9.69 -10.11
C GLY A 132 -0.50 -9.19 -10.50
N ASN A 133 -1.13 -9.90 -11.43
CA ASN A 133 -2.58 -9.90 -11.60
C ASN A 133 -3.25 -10.14 -10.23
N GLN A 134 -4.33 -9.40 -9.96
CA GLN A 134 -5.03 -9.38 -8.67
C GLN A 134 -5.49 -10.79 -8.24
N GLN A 135 -4.71 -11.47 -7.39
CA GLN A 135 -5.18 -12.59 -6.57
C GLN A 135 -5.23 -12.18 -5.10
#